data_AF-A0AAD7YIS4-F1
#
_entry.id   AF-A0AAD7YIS4-F1
#
_cell.length_a   1.000
_cell.length_b   1.000
_cell.length_c   1.000
_cell.angle_alpha   90.00
_cell.angle_beta   90.00
_cell.angle_gamma   90.00
#
_symmetry.space_group_name_H-M   'P 1'
#
loop_
_entity.id
_entity.type
_entity.pdbx_description
1 polymer ?
#
loop_
_entity_poly.entity_id
_entity_poly.type
_entity_poly.pdbx_seq_one_letter_code
_entity_poly.pdbx_strand_id
1 'polypeptide(L)'
;MSDHYPLVCFWHLCWASSWFSDQMLGNELLETSDVLLEIVGEKATAFSIMALKDYNEDAVVRLLQTLLKYDMMMEYVAVLQVLFTYKLRNRDIRGCSEIIRNCEALGVNLPSDQQGRYIKMLIDDKKQWPRAQPTKTTSKDFKLKF
;
A
#
# COMPACT_ATOMS: atom_id res chain seq x y z
N MET A 1 23.67 -21.87 7.73
CA MET A 1 22.19 -21.71 7.73
C MET A 1 21.69 -21.80 9.17
N SER A 2 21.42 -20.75 9.93
CA SER A 2 21.98 -19.38 10.04
C SER A 2 21.55 -18.89 11.43
N ASP A 3 22.48 -18.37 12.22
CA ASP A 3 22.33 -17.96 13.63
C ASP A 3 21.42 -16.72 13.83
N HIS A 4 20.86 -16.18 12.74
CA HIS A 4 20.06 -14.96 12.73
C HIS A 4 18.54 -15.21 12.66
N TYR A 5 18.09 -16.46 12.56
CA TYR A 5 16.66 -16.77 12.50
C TYR A 5 15.84 -16.19 13.67
N PRO A 6 16.31 -16.27 14.94
CA PRO A 6 15.59 -15.65 16.06
C PRO A 6 15.46 -14.13 15.91
N LEU A 7 16.50 -13.46 15.41
CA LEU A 7 16.51 -12.01 15.19
C LEU A 7 15.49 -11.60 14.12
N VAL A 8 15.44 -12.33 13.00
CA VAL A 8 14.47 -12.09 11.92
C VAL A 8 13.04 -12.32 12.41
N CYS A 9 12.80 -13.41 13.17
CA CYS A 9 11.49 -13.68 13.74
C CYS A 9 11.05 -12.58 14.70
N PHE A 10 11.94 -12.13 15.58
CA PHE A 10 11.63 -11.07 16.52
C PHE A 10 11.32 -9.75 15.81
N TRP A 11 12.15 -9.36 14.83
CA TRP A 11 11.88 -8.21 13.98
C TRP A 11 10.52 -8.31 13.26
N HIS A 12 10.20 -9.47 12.69
CA HIS A 12 8.94 -9.66 11.98
C HIS A 12 7.72 -9.48 12.89
N LEU A 13 7.78 -10.00 14.13
CA LEU A 13 6.73 -9.78 15.13
C LEU A 13 6.56 -8.29 15.47
N CYS A 14 7.68 -7.59 15.67
CA CYS A 14 7.71 -6.16 15.92
C CYS A 14 7.11 -5.35 14.77
N TRP A 15 7.55 -5.63 13.54
CA TRP A 15 7.11 -4.93 12.32
C TRP A 15 5.62 -5.13 12.03
N ALA A 16 5.11 -6.35 12.20
CA ALA A 16 3.71 -6.68 11.95
C ALA A 16 2.76 -6.17 13.04
N SER A 17 3.29 -5.79 14.21
CA SER A 17 2.49 -5.32 15.34
C SER A 17 1.76 -4.00 15.05
N SER A 18 0.58 -3.84 15.62
CA SER A 18 -0.16 -2.57 15.66
C SER A 18 0.30 -1.64 16.79
N TRP A 19 1.15 -2.14 17.70
CA TRP A 19 1.66 -1.37 18.83
C TRP A 19 2.85 -0.53 18.40
N PHE A 20 2.81 0.77 18.71
CA PHE A 20 3.88 1.71 18.36
C PHE A 20 5.23 1.35 18.99
N SER A 21 5.23 0.87 20.24
CA SER A 21 6.46 0.43 20.92
C SER A 21 7.16 -0.69 20.17
N ASP A 22 6.40 -1.65 19.66
CA ASP A 22 6.93 -2.78 18.92
C ASP A 22 7.49 -2.32 17.57
N GLN A 23 6.78 -1.42 16.89
CA GLN A 23 7.25 -0.82 15.64
C GLN A 23 8.56 -0.05 15.84
N MET A 24 8.69 0.68 16.95
CA MET A 24 9.92 1.38 17.30
C MET A 24 11.08 0.42 17.55
N LEU A 25 10.86 -0.63 18.33
CA LEU A 25 11.86 -1.68 18.54
C LEU A 25 12.27 -2.34 17.22
N GLY A 26 11.32 -2.61 16.33
CA GLY A 26 11.59 -3.14 14.99
C GLY A 26 12.49 -2.23 14.16
N ASN A 27 12.30 -0.90 14.25
CA ASN A 27 13.15 0.07 13.57
C ASN A 27 14.55 0.14 14.19
N GLU A 28 14.67 0.13 15.52
CA GLU A 28 15.96 0.11 16.22
C GLU A 28 16.79 -1.13 15.86
N LEU A 29 16.14 -2.29 15.70
CA LEU A 29 16.81 -3.51 15.25
C LEU A 29 17.40 -3.36 13.84
N LEU A 30 16.69 -2.68 12.94
CA LEU A 30 17.20 -2.43 11.58
C LEU A 30 18.34 -1.42 11.57
N GLU A 31 18.30 -0.41 12.44
CA GLU A 31 19.37 0.58 12.58
C GLU A 31 20.65 -0.01 13.17
N THR A 32 20.54 -1.08 13.95
CA THR A 32 21.67 -1.70 14.67
C THR A 32 22.22 -2.95 13.99
N SER A 33 21.58 -3.45 12.93
CA SER A 33 21.95 -4.70 12.28
C SER A 33 21.83 -4.64 10.75
N ASP A 34 22.96 -4.41 10.08
CA ASP A 34 23.05 -4.44 8.61
C ASP A 34 22.63 -5.82 8.05
N VAL A 35 22.96 -6.90 8.75
CA VAL A 35 22.58 -8.27 8.37
C VAL A 35 21.06 -8.45 8.38
N LEU A 36 20.38 -7.88 9.38
CA LEU A 36 18.92 -7.91 9.42
C LEU A 36 18.33 -7.08 8.28
N LEU A 37 18.88 -5.89 8.01
CA LEU A 37 18.44 -5.03 6.92
C LEU A 37 18.56 -5.72 5.56
N GLU A 38 19.69 -6.40 5.30
CA GLU A 38 19.91 -7.20 4.08
C GLU A 38 18.86 -8.31 3.94
N ILE A 39 18.65 -9.11 4.99
CA ILE A 39 17.64 -10.17 5.00
C ILE A 39 16.24 -9.59 4.76
N VAL A 40 15.92 -8.46 5.38
CA VAL A 40 14.62 -7.79 5.21
C VAL A 40 14.44 -7.32 3.77
N GLY A 41 15.47 -6.76 3.14
CA GLY A 41 15.47 -6.43 1.72
C GLY A 41 15.19 -7.65 0.84
N GLU A 42 15.96 -8.73 1.02
CA GLU A 42 15.78 -9.98 0.26
C GLU A 42 14.38 -10.59 0.40
N LYS A 43 13.75 -10.42 1.56
CA LYS A 43 12.44 -11.00 1.89
C LYS A 43 11.28 -10.01 1.81
N ALA A 44 11.52 -8.75 1.42
CA ALA A 44 10.54 -7.67 1.49
C ALA A 44 9.22 -8.01 0.78
N THR A 45 9.32 -8.58 -0.43
CA THR A 45 8.16 -9.03 -1.22
C THR A 45 7.37 -10.12 -0.50
N ALA A 46 8.05 -11.09 0.12
CA ALA A 46 7.39 -12.18 0.84
C ALA A 46 6.68 -11.68 2.10
N PHE A 47 7.33 -10.80 2.88
CA PHE A 47 6.71 -10.14 4.02
C PHE A 47 5.48 -9.33 3.62
N SER A 48 5.56 -8.60 2.51
CA SER A 48 4.44 -7.81 1.99
C SER A 48 3.24 -8.69 1.63
N ILE A 49 3.48 -9.82 0.95
CA ILE A 49 2.41 -10.77 0.61
C ILE A 49 1.76 -11.34 1.88
N MET A 50 2.56 -11.67 2.90
CA MET A 50 2.04 -12.17 4.18
C MET A 50 1.18 -11.12 4.88
N ALA A 51 1.68 -9.88 5.04
CA ALA A 51 0.94 -8.81 5.69
C ALA A 51 -0.38 -8.49 4.98
N LEU A 52 -0.39 -8.45 3.64
CA LEU A 52 -1.61 -8.19 2.87
C LEU A 52 -2.65 -9.31 2.97
N LYS A 53 -2.20 -10.55 3.15
CA LYS A 53 -3.11 -11.68 3.42
C LYS A 53 -3.85 -11.49 4.75
N ASP A 54 -3.19 -10.85 5.71
CA ASP A 54 -3.75 -10.50 7.01
C ASP A 54 -4.41 -9.10 7.03
N TYR A 55 -4.62 -8.50 5.84
CA TYR A 55 -5.20 -7.16 5.65
C TYR A 55 -4.41 -6.04 6.35
N ASN A 56 -3.13 -6.27 6.64
CA ASN A 56 -2.25 -5.31 7.29
C ASN A 56 -1.50 -4.46 6.24
N GLU A 57 -2.24 -3.61 5.55
CA GLU A 57 -1.69 -2.70 4.54
C GLU A 57 -0.70 -1.70 5.15
N ASP A 58 -0.95 -1.28 6.39
CA ASP A 58 -0.14 -0.33 7.14
C ASP A 58 1.29 -0.86 7.38
N ALA A 59 1.45 -2.15 7.69
CA ALA A 59 2.77 -2.78 7.76
C ALA A 59 3.53 -2.73 6.43
N VAL A 60 2.84 -2.92 5.30
CA VAL A 60 3.46 -2.81 3.96
C VAL A 60 3.87 -1.37 3.65
N VAL A 61 3.05 -0.39 4.01
CA VAL A 61 3.40 1.03 3.86
C VAL A 61 4.62 1.38 4.73
N ARG A 62 4.69 0.91 5.97
CA ARG A 62 5.89 1.06 6.80
C ARG A 62 7.12 0.42 6.17
N LEU A 63 6.97 -0.79 5.60
CA LEU A 63 8.09 -1.44 4.91
C LEU A 63 8.57 -0.63 3.71
N LEU A 64 7.66 -0.06 2.91
CA LEU A 64 8.02 0.86 1.82
C LEU A 64 8.79 2.09 2.33
N GLN A 65 8.37 2.68 3.45
CA GLN A 65 9.09 3.80 4.08
C GLN A 65 10.49 3.39 4.54
N THR A 66 10.64 2.20 5.14
CA THR A 66 11.93 1.64 5.54
C THR A 66 12.84 1.44 4.35
N LEU A 67 12.36 0.84 3.26
CA LEU A 67 13.16 0.61 2.05
C LEU A 67 13.62 1.95 1.44
N LEU A 68 12.77 2.97 1.42
CA LEU A 68 13.17 4.33 1.00
C LEU A 68 14.22 4.95 1.94
N LYS A 69 14.06 4.80 3.25
CA LYS A 69 15.01 5.32 4.25
C LYS A 69 16.43 4.79 4.02
N TYR A 70 16.55 3.54 3.58
CA TYR A 70 17.82 2.86 3.34
C TYR A 70 18.23 2.80 1.85
N ASP A 71 17.59 3.58 0.98
CA ASP A 71 17.87 3.66 -0.47
C ASP A 71 17.77 2.30 -1.22
N MET A 72 16.92 1.40 -0.71
CA MET A 72 16.67 0.07 -1.27
C MET A 72 15.61 0.14 -2.38
N MET A 73 15.91 0.88 -3.45
CA MET A 73 14.94 1.22 -4.49
C MET A 73 14.43 0.02 -5.29
N MET A 74 15.25 -1.01 -5.50
CA MET A 74 14.83 -2.21 -6.24
C MET A 74 13.76 -2.98 -5.46
N GLU A 75 14.00 -3.18 -4.17
CA GLU A 75 13.10 -3.84 -3.22
C GLU A 75 11.83 -3.00 -3.03
N TYR A 76 11.97 -1.67 -2.91
CA TYR A 76 10.86 -0.74 -2.82
C TYR A 76 9.91 -0.90 -4.01
N VAL A 77 10.43 -0.90 -5.24
CA VAL A 77 9.63 -1.08 -6.46
C VAL A 77 8.93 -2.43 -6.47
N ALA A 78 9.61 -3.49 -6.04
CA ALA A 78 9.01 -4.82 -5.96
C ALA A 78 7.83 -4.88 -4.98
N VAL A 79 8.00 -4.31 -3.78
CA VAL A 79 6.93 -4.22 -2.77
C VAL A 79 5.78 -3.33 -3.27
N LEU A 80 6.09 -2.22 -3.93
CA LEU A 80 5.08 -1.30 -4.47
C LEU A 80 4.21 -1.98 -5.53
N GLN A 81 4.80 -2.80 -6.39
CA GLN A 81 4.06 -3.60 -7.38
C GLN A 81 3.15 -4.64 -6.73
N VAL A 82 3.58 -5.26 -5.61
CA VAL A 82 2.75 -6.18 -4.83
C VAL A 82 1.55 -5.43 -4.25
N LEU A 83 1.78 -4.29 -3.60
CA LEU A 83 0.73 -3.46 -3.02
C LEU A 83 -0.26 -2.98 -4.09
N PHE A 84 0.24 -2.49 -5.23
CA PHE A 84 -0.60 -2.06 -6.34
C PHE A 84 -1.47 -3.20 -6.89
N THR A 85 -0.91 -4.40 -7.03
CA THR A 85 -1.66 -5.59 -7.45
C THR A 85 -2.77 -5.93 -6.47
N TYR A 86 -2.50 -5.82 -5.16
CA TYR A 86 -3.49 -6.03 -4.12
C TYR A 86 -4.62 -5.00 -4.21
N LYS A 87 -4.29 -3.71 -4.32
CA LYS A 87 -5.28 -2.62 -4.48
C LYS A 87 -6.14 -2.80 -5.74
N LEU A 88 -5.54 -3.20 -6.87
CA LEU A 88 -6.28 -3.53 -8.09
C LEU A 88 -7.28 -4.67 -7.90
N ARG A 89 -6.87 -5.75 -7.22
CA ARG A 89 -7.75 -6.91 -6.96
C ARG A 89 -8.94 -6.52 -6.09
N ASN A 90 -8.72 -5.62 -5.13
CA ASN A 90 -9.76 -5.12 -4.23
C ASN A 90 -10.61 -3.99 -4.84
N ARG A 91 -10.36 -3.62 -6.11
CA ARG A 91 -10.99 -2.47 -6.78
C ARG A 91 -10.83 -1.15 -6.02
N ASP A 92 -9.73 -0.99 -5.29
CA ASP A 92 -9.44 0.25 -4.58
C ASP A 92 -8.82 1.27 -5.54
N ILE A 93 -9.69 2.00 -6.24
CA ILE A 93 -9.31 3.04 -7.20
C ILE A 93 -8.50 4.14 -6.52
N ARG A 94 -8.90 4.53 -5.30
CA ARG A 94 -8.23 5.61 -4.56
C ARG A 94 -6.82 5.21 -4.19
N GLY A 95 -6.63 4.03 -3.61
CA GLY A 95 -5.31 3.50 -3.27
C GLY A 95 -4.41 3.35 -4.50
N CYS A 96 -4.95 2.90 -5.62
CA CYS A 96 -4.20 2.84 -6.88
C CYS A 96 -3.77 4.24 -7.36
N SER A 97 -4.65 5.24 -7.30
CA SER A 97 -4.34 6.63 -7.68
C SER A 97 -3.24 7.24 -6.79
N GLU A 98 -3.29 6.97 -5.48
CA GLU A 98 -2.28 7.44 -4.53
C GLU A 98 -0.91 6.81 -4.81
N ILE A 99 -0.87 5.51 -5.14
CA ILE A 99 0.37 4.84 -5.56
C ILE A 99 0.94 5.44 -6.85
N ILE A 100 0.11 5.68 -7.86
CA ILE A 100 0.56 6.28 -9.13
C ILE A 100 1.15 7.68 -8.90
N ARG A 101 0.48 8.50 -8.09
CA ARG A 101 0.98 9.83 -7.73
C ARG A 101 2.31 9.76 -6.98
N ASN A 102 2.49 8.76 -6.12
CA ASN A 102 3.75 8.56 -5.41
C ASN A 102 4.87 8.10 -6.36
N CYS A 103 4.56 7.22 -7.32
CA CYS A 103 5.48 6.82 -8.39
C CYS A 103 5.98 8.03 -9.18
N GLU A 104 5.08 8.93 -9.59
CA GLU A 104 5.42 10.17 -10.29
C GLU A 104 6.36 11.07 -9.47
N ALA A 105 6.07 11.23 -8.17
CA ALA A 105 6.89 12.04 -7.27
C ALA A 105 8.32 11.48 -7.07
N LEU A 106 8.46 10.16 -7.11
CA LEU A 106 9.75 9.45 -6.94
C LEU A 106 10.45 9.13 -8.27
N GLY A 107 9.87 9.48 -9.42
CA GLY A 107 10.41 9.14 -10.74
C GLY A 107 10.42 7.63 -11.03
N VAL A 108 9.57 6.87 -10.34
CA VAL A 108 9.42 5.41 -10.50
C VAL A 108 8.29 5.13 -11.48
N ASN A 109 8.42 4.08 -12.28
CA ASN A 109 7.36 3.62 -13.17
C ASN A 109 6.87 2.23 -12.79
N LEU A 110 5.55 2.05 -12.79
CA LEU A 110 4.92 0.74 -12.68
C LEU A 110 5.01 -0.03 -14.01
N PRO A 111 5.02 -1.37 -13.99
CA PRO A 111 4.93 -2.18 -15.19
C PRO A 111 3.69 -1.85 -16.04
N SER A 112 3.84 -1.86 -17.37
CA SER A 112 2.78 -1.51 -18.32
C SER A 112 1.54 -2.39 -18.21
N ASP A 113 1.68 -3.67 -17.85
CA ASP A 113 0.55 -4.57 -17.58
C ASP A 113 -0.30 -4.08 -16.40
N GLN A 114 0.32 -3.63 -15.31
CA GLN A 114 -0.37 -3.10 -14.15
C GLN A 114 -1.10 -1.79 -14.49
N GLN A 115 -0.46 -0.90 -15.25
CA GLN A 115 -1.08 0.33 -15.75
C GLN A 115 -2.30 0.02 -16.64
N GLY A 116 -2.19 -0.95 -17.55
CA GLY A 116 -3.30 -1.38 -18.41
C GLY A 116 -4.49 -1.91 -17.61
N ARG A 117 -4.24 -2.70 -16.56
CA ARG A 117 -5.28 -3.21 -15.65
C ARG A 117 -5.97 -2.08 -14.89
N TYR A 118 -5.21 -1.09 -14.42
CA TYR A 118 -5.76 0.09 -13.75
C TYR A 118 -6.66 0.90 -14.69
N ILE A 119 -6.22 1.17 -15.92
CA ILE A 119 -7.03 1.88 -16.93
C ILE A 119 -8.34 1.13 -17.21
N LYS A 120 -8.28 -0.20 -17.36
CA LYS A 120 -9.48 -1.02 -17.57
C LYS A 120 -10.44 -0.90 -16.39
N MET A 121 -9.93 -0.94 -15.16
CA MET A 121 -10.74 -0.76 -13.95
C MET A 121 -11.44 0.61 -13.93
N LEU A 122 -10.75 1.70 -14.27
CA LEU A 122 -11.34 3.04 -14.35
C LEU A 122 -12.46 3.14 -15.41
N ILE A 123 -12.31 2.47 -16.55
CA ILE A 123 -13.32 2.47 -17.61
C ILE A 123 -14.57 1.70 -17.18
N ASP A 124 -14.39 0.55 -16.54
CA ASP A 124 -15.51 -0.29 -16.12
C ASP A 124 -16.27 0.31 -14.93
N ASP A 125 -15.60 1.03 -14.03
CA ASP A 125 -16.23 1.79 -12.94
C ASP A 125 -17.13 2.92 -13.49
N LYS A 126 -16.66 3.65 -14.51
CA LYS A 126 -17.45 4.69 -15.20
C LYS A 126 -18.72 4.16 -15.88
N LYS A 127 -18.76 2.87 -16.25
CA LYS A 127 -19.97 2.24 -16.81
C LYS A 127 -21.02 1.91 -15.75
N GLN A 128 -20.62 1.75 -14.48
CA GLN A 128 -21.52 1.45 -13.37
C GLN A 128 -22.16 2.71 -12.75
N TRP A 129 -21.62 3.90 -13.02
CA TRP A 129 -22.26 5.15 -12.60
C TRP A 129 -23.57 5.35 -13.39
N PRO A 130 -24.76 5.28 -12.77
CA PRO A 130 -25.96 5.75 -13.44
C PRO A 130 -25.75 7.24 -13.64
N ARG A 131 -25.70 7.72 -14.89
CA ARG A 131 -25.81 9.16 -15.16
C ARG A 131 -27.04 9.64 -14.42
N ALA A 132 -26.85 10.37 -13.32
CA ALA A 132 -27.94 11.00 -12.61
C ALA A 132 -28.67 11.87 -13.62
N GLN A 133 -29.87 11.43 -14.03
CA GLN A 133 -30.75 12.29 -14.80
C GLN A 133 -31.05 13.51 -13.92
N PRO A 134 -30.99 14.73 -14.46
CA PRO A 134 -31.31 15.92 -13.68
C PRO A 134 -32.77 15.79 -13.21
N THR A 135 -32.94 15.57 -11.91
CA THR A 135 -34.24 15.59 -11.26
C THR A 135 -34.80 16.99 -11.41
N LYS A 136 -35.81 17.13 -12.27
CA LYS A 136 -36.60 18.36 -12.41
C LYS A 136 -37.10 18.77 -11.02
N THR A 137 -36.61 19.90 -10.53
CA THR A 137 -37.02 20.51 -9.27
C THR A 137 -38.50 20.90 -9.37
N THR A 138 -39.39 20.11 -8.78
CA THR A 138 -40.76 20.57 -8.49
C THR A 138 -40.69 21.46 -7.27
N SER A 139 -40.64 22.78 -7.52
CA SER A 139 -40.86 23.80 -6.50
C SER A 139 -42.24 23.56 -5.85
N LYS A 140 -42.26 23.24 -4.55
CA LYS A 140 -43.47 23.31 -3.74
C LYS A 140 -43.34 24.49 -2.79
N ASP A 141 -44.15 25.50 -3.06
CA ASP A 141 -44.38 26.66 -2.21
C ASP A 141 -44.64 26.25 -0.76
N PHE A 142 -43.73 26.63 0.14
CA PHE A 142 -44.00 26.65 1.57
C PHE A 142 -44.65 27.99 1.94
N LYS A 143 -45.98 28.00 2.10
CA LYS A 143 -46.69 29.09 2.77
C LYS A 143 -46.52 28.96 4.28
N LEU A 144 -45.73 29.84 4.91
CA LEU A 144 -45.83 30.10 6.33
C LEU A 144 -47.06 31.00 6.60
N LYS A 145 -47.91 30.59 7.54
CA LYS A 145 -48.94 31.44 8.15
C LYS A 145 -48.41 31.97 9.48
N PHE A 146 -48.49 33.28 9.68
CA PHE A 146 -48.38 33.94 10.98
C PHE A 146 -49.77 34.05 11.60
#